data_AF-A0A9D4WMD3-F1
#
_entry.id   AF-A0A9D4WMD3-F1
#
_cell.length_a   1.000
_cell.length_b   1.000
_cell.length_c   1.000
_cell.angle_alpha   90.00
_cell.angle_beta   90.00
_cell.angle_gamma   90.00
#
_symmetry.space_group_name_H-M   'P 1'
#
loop_
_entity.id
_entity.type
_entity.pdbx_description
1 polymer ?
#
loop_
_entity_poly.entity_id
_entity_poly.type
_entity_poly.pdbx_seq_one_letter_code
_entity_poly.pdbx_strand_id
1 'polypeptide(L)'
;MPFPALCFHRPFRNRRGILQHHTLTCKSKSQQYRAVIVQPVSKDSGEQFSKALNRFQREDPTFRVGLDPGNGQTIISGMGETHLDIYDERIVREYKVDAVGKPRVNFRETVTQHADLDYLHKKQSGGRGQYGRVIGYIEPLLTESGTKFEFESMLVGQAVPSNFVPAIEKAANSCALIGHPVENLRVVLTDGAAHVVNFSELAFKMAYVYAFRQCYTASRPVILEPVIKPGQMLFQRLNLMP
;
A
#
# COMPACT_ATOMS: atom_id res chain seq x y z
N MET A 1 5.54 -6.25 -22.42
CA MET A 1 5.52 -5.97 -23.88
C MET A 1 4.22 -6.53 -24.45
N PRO A 2 3.39 -5.76 -25.18
CA PRO A 2 2.18 -6.30 -25.76
C PRO A 2 2.53 -7.08 -27.04
N PHE A 3 1.93 -8.25 -27.20
CA PHE A 3 2.03 -9.04 -28.43
C PHE A 3 1.34 -8.31 -29.60
N PRO A 4 1.92 -8.28 -30.81
CA PRO A 4 1.25 -7.73 -31.98
C PRO A 4 0.18 -8.72 -32.46
N ALA A 5 -1.08 -8.28 -32.50
CA ALA A 5 -2.18 -9.02 -33.10
C ALA A 5 -2.00 -9.05 -34.63
N LEU A 6 -1.64 -10.21 -35.19
CA LEU A 6 -1.66 -10.46 -36.63
C LEU A 6 -3.11 -10.43 -37.14
N CYS A 7 -3.46 -9.36 -37.85
CA CYS A 7 -4.76 -9.23 -38.54
C CYS A 7 -4.78 -10.12 -39.79
N PHE A 8 -5.38 -11.30 -39.69
CA PHE A 8 -5.71 -12.11 -40.88
C PHE A 8 -6.75 -11.37 -41.74
N HIS A 9 -6.32 -10.90 -42.91
CA HIS A 9 -7.21 -10.36 -43.94
C HIS A 9 -7.82 -11.52 -44.75
N ARG A 10 -9.13 -11.72 -44.66
CA ARG A 10 -9.88 -12.45 -45.71
C ARG A 10 -10.49 -11.44 -46.68
N PRO A 11 -10.15 -11.46 -47.97
CA PRO A 11 -10.76 -10.56 -48.95
C PRO A 11 -12.18 -11.05 -49.28
N PHE A 12 -13.18 -10.18 -49.10
CA PHE A 12 -14.55 -10.41 -49.58
C PHE A 12 -14.78 -9.59 -50.85
N ARG A 13 -15.12 -10.25 -51.96
CA ARG A 13 -15.24 -9.65 -53.30
C ARG A 13 -16.72 -9.38 -53.62
N ASN A 14 -17.12 -8.13 -53.82
CA ASN A 14 -18.49 -7.79 -54.27
C ASN A 14 -18.62 -7.87 -55.81
N ARG A 15 -19.84 -8.06 -56.32
CA ARG A 15 -20.23 -8.32 -57.72
C ARG A 15 -19.86 -7.24 -58.76
N ARG A 16 -19.20 -6.14 -58.38
CA ARG A 16 -18.72 -5.10 -59.32
C ARG A 16 -17.20 -5.01 -59.43
N GLY A 17 -16.44 -5.95 -58.86
CA GLY A 17 -14.99 -6.07 -59.11
C GLY A 17 -14.11 -4.92 -58.56
N ILE A 18 -14.68 -3.92 -57.90
CA ILE A 18 -13.93 -2.83 -57.28
C ILE A 18 -13.50 -3.25 -55.87
N LEU A 19 -12.19 -3.36 -55.66
CA LEU A 19 -11.56 -3.53 -54.35
C LEU A 19 -11.73 -2.21 -53.57
N GLN A 20 -12.74 -2.13 -52.71
CA GLN A 20 -12.81 -1.06 -51.72
C GLN A 20 -12.01 -1.46 -50.49
N HIS A 21 -10.84 -0.85 -50.32
CA HIS A 21 -10.11 -0.88 -49.05
C HIS A 21 -10.85 0.01 -48.05
N HIS A 22 -11.88 -0.53 -47.40
CA HIS A 22 -12.32 0.05 -46.14
C HIS A 22 -11.29 -0.34 -45.08
N THR A 23 -10.31 0.53 -44.86
CA THR A 23 -9.50 0.52 -43.65
C THR A 23 -10.45 0.69 -42.49
N LEU A 24 -10.91 -0.42 -41.90
CA LEU A 24 -11.49 -0.41 -40.57
C LEU A 24 -10.35 -0.01 -39.64
N THR A 25 -10.14 1.28 -39.45
CA THR A 25 -9.38 1.78 -38.32
C THR A 25 -10.14 1.31 -37.09
N CYS A 26 -9.73 0.17 -36.55
CA CYS A 26 -10.07 -0.23 -35.20
C CYS A 26 -9.51 0.88 -34.32
N LYS A 27 -10.32 1.90 -34.04
CA LYS A 27 -10.07 2.83 -32.95
C LYS A 27 -10.01 1.92 -31.73
N SER A 28 -8.80 1.59 -31.30
CA SER A 28 -8.53 0.94 -30.04
C SER A 28 -9.01 1.90 -28.96
N LYS A 29 -10.32 1.89 -28.68
CA LYS A 29 -10.85 2.37 -27.42
C LYS A 29 -10.08 1.57 -26.38
N SER A 30 -9.12 2.23 -25.73
CA SER A 30 -8.39 1.70 -24.59
C SER A 30 -9.42 1.02 -23.70
N GLN A 31 -9.40 -0.32 -23.64
CA GLN A 31 -10.36 -1.06 -22.82
C GLN A 31 -10.12 -0.62 -21.37
N GLN A 32 -11.04 0.18 -20.85
CA GLN A 32 -10.97 0.68 -19.49
C GLN A 32 -11.31 -0.48 -18.57
N TYR A 33 -10.27 -1.08 -18.00
CA TYR A 33 -10.43 -1.94 -16.86
C TYR A 33 -10.96 -1.11 -15.69
N ARG A 34 -11.88 -1.66 -14.91
CA ARG A 34 -12.31 -1.08 -13.64
C ARG A 34 -12.18 -2.14 -12.57
N ALA A 35 -11.78 -1.71 -11.38
CA ALA A 35 -11.63 -2.59 -10.24
C ALA A 35 -12.44 -2.03 -9.07
N VAL A 36 -13.13 -2.92 -8.37
CA VAL A 36 -14.02 -2.60 -7.26
C VAL A 36 -13.73 -3.60 -6.14
N ILE A 37 -13.81 -3.12 -4.89
CA ILE A 37 -13.72 -4.00 -3.73
C ILE A 37 -15.11 -4.50 -3.39
N VAL A 38 -15.24 -5.81 -3.19
CA VAL A 38 -16.52 -6.47 -2.90
C VAL A 38 -16.35 -7.35 -1.67
N GLN A 39 -17.32 -7.25 -0.76
CA GLN A 39 -17.35 -8.04 0.46
C GLN A 39 -18.76 -8.58 0.72
N PRO A 40 -18.92 -9.85 1.15
CA PRO A 40 -20.22 -10.37 1.54
C PRO A 40 -20.74 -9.67 2.80
N VAL A 41 -22.05 -9.42 2.86
CA VAL A 41 -22.69 -8.78 4.02
C VAL A 41 -22.69 -9.71 5.24
N SER A 42 -22.96 -11.00 5.01
CA SER A 42 -22.92 -12.03 6.05
C SER A 42 -21.57 -12.75 6.06
N LYS A 43 -21.09 -13.13 7.25
CA LYS A 43 -19.88 -13.97 7.38
C LYS A 43 -20.15 -15.41 6.96
N ASP A 44 -21.38 -15.89 7.12
CA ASP A 44 -21.76 -17.29 6.86
C ASP A 44 -21.81 -17.58 5.35
N SER A 45 -21.98 -16.56 4.51
CA SER A 45 -22.01 -16.68 3.05
C SER A 45 -20.62 -16.64 2.39
N GLY A 46 -19.54 -16.55 3.18
CA GLY A 46 -18.16 -16.43 2.67
C GLY A 46 -17.71 -17.61 1.78
N GLU A 47 -18.13 -18.84 2.09
CA GLU A 47 -17.78 -20.01 1.28
C GLU A 47 -18.47 -20.00 -0.09
N GLN A 48 -19.75 -19.64 -0.12
CA GLN A 48 -20.53 -19.57 -1.36
C GLN A 48 -20.02 -18.44 -2.26
N PHE A 49 -19.69 -17.29 -1.66
CA PHE A 49 -19.05 -16.17 -2.34
C PHE A 49 -17.72 -16.58 -2.99
N SER A 50 -16.85 -17.27 -2.24
CA SER A 50 -15.56 -17.74 -2.75
C SER A 50 -15.72 -18.76 -3.87
N LYS A 51 -16.73 -19.64 -3.79
CA LYS A 51 -17.06 -20.59 -4.88
C LYS A 51 -17.55 -19.87 -6.13
N ALA A 52 -18.38 -18.84 -5.99
CA ALA A 52 -18.89 -18.03 -7.11
C ALA A 52 -17.75 -17.34 -7.86
N LEU A 53 -16.88 -16.63 -7.14
CA LEU A 53 -15.74 -15.92 -7.74
C LEU A 53 -14.79 -16.84 -8.51
N ASN A 54 -14.47 -18.01 -7.94
CA ASN A 54 -13.63 -19.01 -8.60
C ASN A 54 -14.26 -19.56 -9.89
N ARG A 55 -15.59 -19.69 -9.92
CA ARG A 55 -16.31 -20.12 -11.12
C ARG A 55 -16.27 -19.04 -12.19
N PHE A 56 -16.58 -17.79 -11.85
CA PHE A 56 -16.56 -16.67 -12.79
C PHE A 56 -15.19 -16.44 -13.41
N GLN A 57 -14.12 -16.60 -12.61
CA GLN A 57 -12.75 -16.51 -13.11
C GLN A 57 -12.39 -17.62 -14.13
N ARG A 58 -13.06 -18.77 -14.08
CA ARG A 58 -12.90 -19.85 -15.08
C ARG A 58 -13.77 -19.63 -16.32
N GLU A 59 -14.93 -19.01 -16.15
CA GLU A 59 -15.86 -18.70 -17.24
C GLU A 59 -15.34 -17.56 -18.13
N ASP A 60 -14.76 -16.51 -17.51
CA ASP A 60 -14.24 -15.34 -18.22
C ASP A 60 -12.81 -14.99 -17.78
N PRO A 61 -11.80 -15.09 -18.68
CA PRO A 61 -10.42 -14.72 -18.37
C PRO A 61 -10.20 -13.21 -18.15
N THR A 62 -11.17 -12.35 -18.52
CA THR A 62 -11.12 -10.91 -18.29
C THR A 62 -11.52 -10.54 -16.86
N PHE A 63 -12.30 -11.39 -16.19
CA PHE A 63 -12.67 -11.24 -14.80
C PHE A 63 -11.52 -11.70 -13.90
N ARG A 64 -10.92 -10.77 -13.16
CA ARG A 64 -9.80 -11.06 -12.25
C ARG A 64 -10.21 -10.82 -10.82
N VAL A 65 -9.79 -11.73 -9.96
CA VAL A 65 -9.98 -11.65 -8.52
C VAL A 65 -8.61 -11.53 -7.87
N GLY A 66 -8.49 -10.59 -6.94
CA GLY A 66 -7.31 -10.39 -6.10
C GLY A 66 -7.72 -10.18 -4.65
N LEU A 67 -6.75 -10.27 -3.76
CA LEU A 67 -6.92 -9.93 -2.35
C LEU A 67 -6.00 -8.76 -2.02
N ASP A 68 -6.52 -7.79 -1.28
CA ASP A 68 -5.71 -6.69 -0.76
C ASP A 68 -4.92 -7.19 0.47
N PRO A 69 -3.57 -7.15 0.45
CA PRO A 69 -2.75 -7.59 1.58
C PRO A 69 -2.91 -6.73 2.83
N GLY A 70 -3.45 -5.52 2.72
CA GLY A 70 -3.56 -4.59 3.84
C GLY A 70 -4.80 -4.79 4.71
N ASN A 71 -5.95 -5.10 4.12
CA ASN A 71 -7.24 -5.24 4.81
C ASN A 71 -7.87 -6.64 4.62
N GLY A 72 -7.27 -7.50 3.78
CA GLY A 72 -7.80 -8.82 3.44
C GLY A 72 -9.10 -8.79 2.62
N GLN A 73 -9.44 -7.64 2.02
CA GLN A 73 -10.65 -7.50 1.22
C GLN A 73 -10.44 -8.05 -0.20
N THR A 74 -11.52 -8.57 -0.79
CA THR A 74 -11.51 -9.10 -2.14
C THR A 74 -11.69 -7.97 -3.15
N ILE A 75 -10.75 -7.85 -4.08
CA ILE A 75 -10.80 -6.93 -5.22
C ILE A 75 -11.23 -7.73 -6.44
N ILE A 76 -12.30 -7.30 -7.10
CA ILE A 76 -12.70 -7.81 -8.42
C ILE A 76 -12.37 -6.78 -9.50
N SER A 77 -11.88 -7.23 -10.63
CA SER A 77 -11.52 -6.37 -11.78
C SER A 77 -12.16 -6.92 -13.05
N GLY A 78 -12.69 -6.03 -13.88
CA GLY A 78 -13.37 -6.39 -15.12
C GLY A 78 -13.34 -5.28 -16.17
N MET A 79 -13.95 -5.55 -17.33
CA MET A 79 -14.07 -4.61 -18.44
C MET A 79 -15.16 -3.55 -18.18
N GLY A 80 -14.85 -2.56 -17.34
CA GLY A 80 -15.75 -1.45 -17.05
C GLY A 80 -16.80 -1.76 -15.98
N GLU A 81 -17.67 -0.78 -15.73
CA GLU A 81 -18.68 -0.80 -14.65
C GLU A 81 -19.79 -1.81 -14.91
N THR A 82 -20.40 -1.75 -16.11
CA THR A 82 -21.48 -2.66 -16.51
C THR A 82 -21.09 -4.14 -16.41
N HIS A 83 -19.82 -4.46 -16.65
CA HIS A 83 -19.34 -5.83 -16.50
C HIS A 83 -19.41 -6.32 -15.06
N LEU A 84 -19.01 -5.46 -14.11
CA LEU A 84 -19.04 -5.78 -12.69
C LEU A 84 -20.47 -5.84 -12.15
N ASP A 85 -21.36 -4.95 -12.61
CA ASP A 85 -22.78 -4.93 -12.22
C ASP A 85 -23.49 -6.25 -12.57
N ILE A 86 -23.21 -6.78 -13.77
CA ILE A 86 -23.77 -8.08 -14.20
C ILE A 86 -23.31 -9.21 -13.28
N TYR A 87 -22.04 -9.21 -12.85
CA TYR A 87 -21.54 -10.22 -11.93
C TYR A 87 -22.12 -10.08 -10.52
N ASP A 88 -22.34 -8.87 -10.04
CA ASP A 88 -22.98 -8.62 -8.74
C ASP A 88 -24.41 -9.20 -8.74
N GLU A 89 -25.18 -8.96 -9.80
CA GLU A 89 -26.51 -9.58 -9.98
C GLU A 89 -26.46 -11.11 -10.03
N ARG A 90 -25.45 -11.68 -10.71
CA ARG A 90 -25.27 -13.14 -10.78
C ARG A 90 -24.95 -13.75 -9.41
N ILE A 91 -24.14 -13.09 -8.58
CA ILE A 91 -23.84 -13.55 -7.22
C ILE A 91 -25.13 -13.65 -6.40
N VAL A 92 -25.97 -12.62 -6.46
CA VAL A 92 -27.25 -12.60 -5.74
C VAL A 92 -28.21 -13.66 -6.29
N ARG A 93 -28.36 -13.78 -7.61
CA ARG A 93 -29.32 -14.70 -8.24
C ARG A 93 -28.92 -16.18 -8.14
N GLU A 94 -27.65 -16.50 -8.42
CA GLU A 94 -27.18 -17.88 -8.49
C GLU A 94 -26.77 -18.41 -7.10
N TYR A 95 -26.13 -17.57 -6.28
CA TYR A 95 -25.53 -17.97 -5.01
C TYR A 95 -26.24 -17.41 -3.78
N LYS A 96 -27.26 -16.55 -3.94
CA LYS A 96 -28.04 -15.95 -2.83
C LYS A 96 -27.15 -15.23 -1.81
N VAL A 97 -26.07 -14.61 -2.28
CA VAL A 97 -25.15 -13.83 -1.45
C VAL A 97 -25.32 -12.36 -1.76
N ASP A 98 -25.69 -11.58 -0.76
CA ASP A 98 -25.64 -10.12 -0.86
C ASP A 98 -24.19 -9.66 -0.69
N ALA A 99 -23.67 -9.00 -1.71
CA ALA A 99 -22.33 -8.41 -1.70
C ALA A 99 -22.44 -6.89 -1.83
N VAL A 100 -21.62 -6.14 -1.07
CA VAL A 100 -21.65 -4.67 -1.09
C VAL A 100 -20.27 -4.14 -1.44
N GLY A 101 -20.26 -3.18 -2.38
CA GLY A 101 -19.05 -2.66 -3.01
C GLY A 101 -18.43 -1.41 -2.37
N LYS A 102 -18.55 -1.19 -1.06
CA LYS A 102 -17.92 -0.02 -0.42
C LYS A 102 -16.48 -0.36 0.01
N PRO A 103 -15.44 0.14 -0.69
CA PRO A 103 -14.06 -0.12 -0.33
C PRO A 103 -13.75 0.51 1.03
N ARG A 104 -13.04 -0.23 1.90
CA ARG A 104 -12.36 0.40 3.05
C ARG A 104 -11.01 0.91 2.55
N VAL A 105 -10.89 2.23 2.45
CA VAL A 105 -9.66 2.88 1.98
C VAL A 105 -8.58 2.68 3.04
N ASN A 106 -7.58 1.87 2.71
CA ASN A 106 -6.43 1.67 3.57
C ASN A 106 -5.42 2.79 3.31
N PHE A 107 -5.56 3.91 4.02
CA PHE A 107 -4.58 5.00 3.89
C PHE A 107 -3.21 4.55 4.36
N ARG A 108 -2.18 5.05 3.68
CA ARG A 108 -0.78 4.95 4.11
C ARG A 108 -0.24 6.34 4.33
N GLU A 109 0.83 6.41 5.10
CA GLU A 109 1.50 7.65 5.42
C GLU A 109 2.90 7.65 4.82
N THR A 110 3.41 8.81 4.40
CA THR A 110 4.79 8.95 3.95
C THR A 110 5.34 10.34 4.30
N VAL A 111 6.65 10.46 4.36
CA VAL A 111 7.33 11.75 4.55
C VAL A 111 7.78 12.30 3.20
N THR A 112 7.98 13.60 3.09
CA THR A 112 8.41 14.22 1.80
C THR A 112 9.74 14.94 1.89
N GLN A 113 10.20 15.24 3.10
CA GLN A 113 11.44 15.96 3.33
C GLN A 113 12.31 15.22 4.33
N HIS A 114 13.62 15.39 4.16
CA HIS A 114 14.59 15.00 5.18
C HIS A 114 14.32 15.78 6.47
N ALA A 115 14.36 15.11 7.61
CA ALA A 115 14.24 15.74 8.90
C ALA A 115 15.13 15.05 9.94
N ASP A 116 15.75 15.85 10.79
CA ASP A 116 16.66 15.35 11.82
C ASP A 116 15.88 14.90 13.06
N LEU A 117 16.35 13.83 13.67
CA LEU A 117 15.84 13.25 14.92
C LEU A 117 16.84 13.59 16.02
N ASP A 118 16.41 14.34 17.04
CA ASP A 118 17.15 14.47 18.28
C ASP A 118 16.17 14.56 19.45
N TYR A 119 16.19 13.56 20.31
CA TYR A 119 15.38 13.59 21.52
C TYR A 119 16.05 12.90 22.69
N LEU A 120 16.04 13.59 23.83
CA LEU A 120 16.47 13.07 25.12
C LEU A 120 15.25 12.67 25.96
N HIS A 121 15.07 11.37 26.16
CA HIS A 121 14.09 10.85 27.10
C HIS A 121 14.71 10.72 28.49
N LYS A 122 14.29 11.58 29.42
CA LYS A 122 14.67 11.52 30.83
C LYS A 122 13.42 11.50 31.70
N LYS A 123 13.17 10.37 32.37
CA LYS A 123 12.05 10.22 33.30
C LYS A 123 12.53 9.58 34.59
N GLN A 124 12.21 10.19 35.72
CA GLN A 124 12.56 9.67 37.04
C GLN A 124 11.36 9.82 37.97
N SER A 125 10.71 8.71 38.29
CA SER A 125 9.59 8.65 39.23
C SER A 125 9.98 7.73 40.39
N GLY A 126 10.60 8.30 41.41
CA GLY A 126 10.86 7.66 42.73
C GLY A 126 11.77 6.42 42.77
N GLY A 127 12.19 5.85 41.63
CA GLY A 127 13.01 4.63 41.55
C GLY A 127 14.03 4.66 40.40
N ARG A 128 14.34 3.49 39.79
CA ARG A 128 15.26 3.39 38.64
C ARG A 128 14.82 4.36 37.53
N GLY A 129 15.71 5.27 37.16
CA GLY A 129 15.44 6.26 36.13
C GLY A 129 15.41 5.64 34.73
N GLN A 130 14.72 6.31 33.82
CA GLN A 130 14.80 6.08 32.38
C GLN A 130 15.62 7.21 31.77
N TYR A 131 16.70 6.84 31.08
CA TYR A 131 17.52 7.74 30.31
C TYR A 131 17.86 7.10 28.96
N GLY A 132 17.62 7.85 27.89
CA GLY A 132 18.09 7.50 26.56
C GLY A 132 17.98 8.70 25.64
N ARG A 133 19.05 9.00 24.90
CA ARG A 133 19.03 9.96 23.80
C ARG A 133 19.22 9.21 22.49
N VAL A 134 18.44 9.57 21.48
CA VAL A 134 18.56 9.03 20.12
C VAL A 134 18.76 10.20 19.17
N ILE A 135 19.77 10.11 18.33
CA ILE A 135 20.13 11.09 17.31
C ILE A 135 20.20 10.38 15.95
N GLY A 136 19.64 11.01 14.94
CA GLY A 136 19.61 10.46 13.59
C GLY A 136 18.85 11.36 12.65
N TYR A 137 18.34 10.78 11.57
CA TYR A 137 17.47 11.48 10.64
C TYR A 137 16.51 10.49 9.97
N ILE A 138 15.44 11.04 9.41
CA ILE A 138 14.53 10.34 8.51
C ILE A 138 14.59 10.97 7.14
N GLU A 139 14.51 10.14 6.12
CA GLU A 139 14.44 10.59 4.74
C GLU A 139 13.39 9.78 3.96
N PRO A 140 12.73 10.40 2.98
CA PRO A 140 11.82 9.69 2.08
C PRO A 140 12.60 8.77 1.15
N LEU A 141 12.13 7.52 1.01
CA LEU A 141 12.62 6.62 -0.02
C LEU A 141 11.94 6.92 -1.36
N LEU A 142 12.73 6.88 -2.43
CA LEU A 142 12.19 6.94 -3.79
C LEU A 142 11.39 5.67 -4.05
N THR A 143 10.13 5.81 -4.44
CA THR A 143 9.13 4.73 -4.63
C THR A 143 9.57 3.62 -5.61
N GLU A 144 10.67 3.82 -6.34
CA GLU A 144 11.21 2.88 -7.33
C GLU A 144 12.04 1.74 -6.72
N SER A 145 12.49 1.85 -5.47
CA SER A 145 13.38 0.86 -4.83
C SER A 145 12.67 -0.44 -4.44
N GLY A 146 11.33 -0.48 -4.44
CA GLY A 146 10.54 -1.65 -4.03
C GLY A 146 10.61 -1.98 -2.53
N THR A 147 11.51 -1.34 -1.78
CA THR A 147 11.65 -1.39 -0.33
C THR A 147 10.74 -0.37 0.33
N LYS A 148 9.82 -0.85 1.17
CA LYS A 148 8.82 0.00 1.85
C LYS A 148 9.35 0.70 3.10
N PHE A 149 10.34 0.12 3.75
CA PHE A 149 10.92 0.60 4.99
C PHE A 149 12.38 0.15 5.04
N GLU A 150 13.29 1.09 5.28
CA GLU A 150 14.71 0.80 5.46
C GLU A 150 15.18 1.39 6.79
N PHE A 151 15.93 0.59 7.54
CA PHE A 151 16.54 1.02 8.79
C PHE A 151 18.04 0.79 8.72
N GLU A 152 18.80 1.85 8.98
CA GLU A 152 20.26 1.81 8.95
C GLU A 152 20.83 2.37 10.25
N SER A 153 21.76 1.63 10.84
CA SER A 153 22.48 2.06 12.04
C SER A 153 23.92 2.43 11.68
N MET A 154 24.20 3.73 11.58
CA MET A 154 25.54 4.32 11.41
C MET A 154 26.13 4.75 12.77
N LEU A 155 25.93 3.96 13.82
CA LEU A 155 26.39 4.29 15.17
C LEU A 155 27.92 4.22 15.26
N VAL A 156 28.55 5.29 15.75
CA VAL A 156 29.99 5.32 16.02
C VAL A 156 30.25 4.98 17.49
N GLY A 157 30.81 3.79 17.74
CA GLY A 157 31.20 3.36 19.09
C GLY A 157 30.05 2.75 19.92
N GLN A 158 30.04 3.01 21.23
CA GLN A 158 29.09 2.42 22.20
C GLN A 158 28.06 3.43 22.74
N ALA A 159 27.80 4.51 21.98
CA ALA A 159 26.87 5.58 22.36
C ALA A 159 25.45 5.05 22.65
N VAL A 160 24.99 4.10 21.82
CA VAL A 160 23.82 3.27 22.04
C VAL A 160 24.28 1.81 22.03
N PRO A 161 24.03 1.03 23.10
CA PRO A 161 24.36 -0.39 23.11
C PRO A 161 23.66 -1.13 21.96
N SER A 162 24.43 -1.92 21.19
CA SER A 162 23.94 -2.65 20.00
C SER A 162 22.73 -3.55 20.29
N ASN A 163 22.62 -4.05 21.52
CA ASN A 163 21.51 -4.87 21.99
C ASN A 163 20.14 -4.15 21.94
N PHE A 164 20.12 -2.81 21.95
CA PHE A 164 18.87 -2.03 21.92
C PHE A 164 18.49 -1.51 20.52
N VAL A 165 19.40 -1.58 19.55
CA VAL A 165 19.11 -1.25 18.14
C VAL A 165 17.88 -1.98 17.59
N PRO A 166 17.71 -3.30 17.76
CA PRO A 166 16.51 -4.00 17.26
C PRO A 166 15.22 -3.55 17.94
N ALA A 167 15.29 -3.02 19.18
CA ALA A 167 14.13 -2.48 19.86
C ALA A 167 13.70 -1.12 19.25
N ILE A 168 14.67 -0.32 18.82
CA ILE A 168 14.43 0.96 18.12
C ILE A 168 13.88 0.69 16.72
N GLU A 169 14.42 -0.28 15.98
CA GLU A 169 13.92 -0.68 14.66
C GLU A 169 12.45 -1.16 14.73
N LYS A 170 12.10 -1.97 15.73
CA LYS A 170 10.70 -2.36 15.98
C LYS A 170 9.83 -1.15 16.29
N ALA A 171 10.35 -0.17 17.03
CA ALA A 171 9.63 1.06 17.33
C ALA A 171 9.37 1.88 16.07
N ALA A 172 10.35 1.97 15.17
CA ALA A 172 10.28 2.67 13.90
C ALA A 172 9.18 2.12 13.00
N ASN A 173 9.08 0.79 12.87
CA ASN A 173 8.02 0.14 12.11
C ASN A 173 6.61 0.36 12.71
N SER A 174 6.50 0.50 14.03
CA SER A 174 5.21 0.68 14.71
C SER A 174 4.77 2.14 14.86
N CYS A 175 5.62 3.09 14.48
CA CYS A 175 5.34 4.51 14.71
C CYS A 175 4.41 5.03 13.61
N ALA A 176 3.24 5.51 14.02
CA ALA A 176 2.26 6.17 13.16
C ALA A 176 1.67 7.36 13.92
N LEU A 177 1.34 8.45 13.21
CA LEU A 177 0.66 9.59 13.81
C LEU A 177 -0.87 9.46 13.75
N ILE A 178 -1.43 9.11 12.59
CA ILE A 178 -2.89 9.04 12.37
C ILE A 178 -3.38 7.58 12.52
N GLY A 179 -2.51 6.68 12.97
CA GLY A 179 -2.81 5.26 13.13
C GLY A 179 -2.73 4.45 11.82
N HIS A 180 -2.27 5.07 10.74
CA HIS A 180 -1.97 4.40 9.49
C HIS A 180 -0.47 4.07 9.37
N PRO A 181 -0.11 2.92 8.79
CA PRO A 181 1.29 2.54 8.65
C PRO A 181 2.03 3.46 7.68
N VAL A 182 3.25 3.84 8.06
CA VAL A 182 4.15 4.69 7.29
C VAL A 182 4.95 3.84 6.30
N GLU A 183 4.96 4.21 5.02
CA GLU A 183 5.71 3.56 3.95
C GLU A 183 6.62 4.57 3.22
N ASN A 184 7.62 4.05 2.50
CA ASN A 184 8.68 4.78 1.80
C ASN A 184 9.52 5.65 2.74
N LEU A 185 9.94 5.06 3.86
CA LEU A 185 10.71 5.74 4.89
C LEU A 185 12.06 5.05 5.08
N ARG A 186 13.16 5.83 5.04
CA ARG A 186 14.46 5.40 5.53
C ARG A 186 14.77 6.13 6.83
N VAL A 187 15.11 5.34 7.84
CA VAL A 187 15.48 5.82 9.17
C VAL A 187 16.94 5.51 9.39
N VAL A 188 17.73 6.54 9.65
CA VAL A 188 19.16 6.40 9.91
C VAL A 188 19.46 6.84 11.33
N LEU A 189 20.03 5.94 12.13
CA LEU A 189 20.57 6.28 13.44
C LEU A 189 22.05 6.62 13.33
N THR A 190 22.42 7.84 13.70
CA THR A 190 23.80 8.32 13.62
C THR A 190 24.50 8.27 14.98
N ASP A 191 23.79 8.67 16.04
CA ASP A 191 24.40 8.78 17.38
C ASP A 191 23.34 8.65 18.50
N GLY A 192 23.77 8.67 19.75
CA GLY A 192 22.88 8.70 20.89
C GLY A 192 23.61 8.92 22.20
N ALA A 193 22.91 8.76 23.31
CA ALA A 193 23.53 8.81 24.62
C ALA A 193 22.84 7.85 25.59
N ALA A 194 23.64 7.04 26.25
CA ALA A 194 23.25 6.22 27.38
C ALA A 194 23.78 6.81 28.69
N HIS A 195 23.05 6.61 29.79
CA HIS A 195 23.55 6.93 31.13
C HIS A 195 23.94 5.64 31.84
N VAL A 196 25.12 5.58 32.47
CA VAL A 196 25.75 4.37 33.04
C VAL A 196 24.82 3.49 33.89
N VAL A 197 23.93 4.10 34.68
CA VAL A 197 23.06 3.38 35.64
C VAL A 197 21.59 3.33 35.23
N ASN A 198 21.14 4.26 34.38
CA ASN A 198 19.71 4.55 34.16
C ASN A 198 19.26 4.26 32.73
N PHE A 199 20.04 3.47 31.97
CA PHE A 199 19.70 3.08 30.62
C PHE A 199 18.79 1.85 30.61
N SER A 200 17.80 1.83 29.71
CA SER A 200 16.94 0.66 29.51
C SER A 200 16.43 0.62 28.08
N GLU A 201 16.11 -0.58 27.59
CA GLU A 201 15.53 -0.78 26.26
C GLU A 201 14.27 0.07 26.05
N LEU A 202 13.40 0.11 27.06
CA LEU A 202 12.17 0.91 27.03
C LEU A 202 12.47 2.41 26.94
N ALA A 203 13.53 2.89 27.60
CA ALA A 203 13.91 4.30 27.53
C ALA A 203 14.33 4.70 26.11
N PHE A 204 15.13 3.89 25.42
CA PHE A 204 15.51 4.13 24.03
C PHE A 204 14.33 4.01 23.06
N LYS A 205 13.46 3.02 23.27
CA LYS A 205 12.21 2.89 22.50
C LYS A 205 11.33 4.14 22.62
N MET A 206 11.13 4.64 23.84
CA MET A 206 10.36 5.86 24.08
C MET A 206 11.06 7.09 23.48
N ALA A 207 12.38 7.21 23.66
CA ALA A 207 13.16 8.31 23.09
C ALA A 207 12.97 8.40 21.57
N TYR A 208 13.06 7.26 20.88
CA TYR A 208 12.80 7.20 19.44
C TYR A 208 11.36 7.60 19.08
N VAL A 209 10.35 7.08 19.80
CA VAL A 209 8.93 7.42 19.51
C VAL A 209 8.68 8.92 19.65
N TYR A 210 9.25 9.57 20.66
CA TYR A 210 9.11 11.02 20.82
C TYR A 210 9.93 11.80 19.78
N ALA A 211 11.16 11.37 19.47
CA ALA A 211 11.96 11.95 18.39
C ALA A 211 11.19 11.90 17.07
N PHE A 212 10.65 10.72 16.73
CA PHE A 212 9.89 10.49 15.51
C PHE A 212 8.67 11.41 15.44
N ARG A 213 7.89 11.56 16.51
CA ARG A 213 6.73 12.47 16.51
C ARG A 213 7.10 13.93 16.22
N GLN A 214 8.20 14.41 16.78
CA GLN A 214 8.68 15.78 16.54
C GLN A 214 9.18 15.95 15.11
N CYS A 215 10.03 15.03 14.67
CA CYS A 215 10.64 15.03 13.35
C CYS A 215 9.62 14.81 12.22
N TYR A 216 8.64 13.94 12.43
CA TYR A 216 7.61 13.64 11.46
C TYR A 216 6.77 14.88 11.13
N THR A 217 6.47 15.72 12.13
CA THR A 217 5.80 17.01 11.91
C THR A 217 6.64 17.96 11.04
N ALA A 218 7.97 17.95 11.22
CA ALA A 218 8.91 18.75 10.42
C ALA A 218 9.08 18.20 8.99
N SER A 219 8.97 16.88 8.79
CA SER A 219 9.19 16.19 7.51
C SER A 219 8.09 16.36 6.45
N ARG A 220 7.07 17.19 6.74
CA ARG A 220 5.88 17.43 5.91
C ARG A 220 5.22 16.13 5.47
N PRO A 221 4.49 15.46 6.38
CA PRO A 221 3.91 14.16 6.11
C PRO A 221 2.75 14.27 5.12
N VAL A 222 2.59 13.26 4.29
CA VAL A 222 1.55 13.19 3.26
C VAL A 222 0.85 11.84 3.35
N ILE A 223 -0.47 11.87 3.15
CA ILE A 223 -1.30 10.68 3.08
C ILE A 223 -1.24 10.13 1.65
N LEU A 224 -0.99 8.82 1.54
CA LEU A 224 -1.06 8.08 0.30
C LEU A 224 -2.41 7.37 0.21
N GLU A 225 -3.07 7.57 -0.92
CA GLU A 225 -4.32 6.90 -1.27
C GLU A 225 -4.03 5.63 -2.07
N PRO A 226 -4.79 4.55 -1.83
CA PRO A 226 -4.73 3.39 -2.69
C PRO A 226 -5.36 3.67 -4.06
N VAL A 227 -4.56 3.51 -5.11
CA VAL A 227 -5.01 3.48 -6.50
C VAL A 227 -5.16 2.03 -6.93
N ILE A 228 -6.39 1.65 -7.28
CA ILE A 228 -6.68 0.29 -7.72
C ILE A 228 -6.32 0.16 -9.21
N LYS A 229 -5.36 -0.70 -9.51
CA LYS A 229 -5.04 -1.19 -10.86
C LYS A 229 -5.55 -2.64 -10.99
N PRO A 230 -5.63 -3.23 -12.21
CA PRO A 230 -6.19 -4.56 -12.41
C PRO A 230 -5.40 -5.59 -11.61
N GLY A 231 -6.06 -6.23 -10.65
CA GLY A 231 -5.45 -7.25 -9.81
C GLY A 231 -4.36 -6.76 -8.85
N GLN A 232 -4.12 -5.45 -8.69
CA GLN A 232 -3.15 -4.91 -7.73
C GLN A 232 -3.59 -3.56 -7.16
N MET A 233 -3.44 -3.38 -5.85
CA MET A 233 -3.56 -2.09 -5.19
C MET A 233 -2.18 -1.41 -5.15
N LEU A 234 -2.07 -0.23 -5.74
CA LEU A 234 -0.89 0.64 -5.61
C LEU A 234 -1.23 1.81 -4.70
N PHE A 235 -0.23 2.54 -4.21
CA PHE A 235 -0.44 3.76 -3.43
C PHE A 235 0.10 4.96 -4.20
N GLN A 236 -0.68 6.03 -4.30
CA GLN A 236 -0.27 7.29 -4.92
C GLN A 236 -0.45 8.44 -3.92
N ARG A 237 0.39 9.45 -4.05
CA ARG A 237 0.31 10.68 -3.27
C ARG A 237 -1.03 11.37 -3.49
N LEU A 238 -1.74 11.75 -2.42
CA LEU A 238 -2.76 12.77 -2.52
C LEU A 238 -2.08 14.07 -2.94
N ASN A 239 -2.33 14.50 -4.17
CA ASN A 239 -2.23 15.91 -4.49
C ASN A 239 -3.45 16.56 -3.84
N LEU A 240 -3.32 16.99 -2.59
CA LEU A 240 -4.15 18.09 -2.10
C LEU A 240 -3.86 19.24 -3.06
N MET A 241 -4.77 19.49 -4.01
CA MET A 241 -4.70 20.69 -4.82
C MET A 241 -4.62 21.90 -3.89
N PRO A 242 -3.81 22.92 -4.25
CA PRO A 242 -3.49 24.04 -3.38
C PRO A 242 -4.72 24.80 -2.90
#